data_AF-A0A8S3QBQ5-F1
#
_entry.id   AF-A0A8S3QBQ5-F1
#
_cell.length_a   1.000
_cell.length_b   1.000
_cell.length_c   1.000
_cell.angle_alpha   90.00
_cell.angle_beta   90.00
_cell.angle_gamma   90.00
#
_symmetry.space_group_name_H-M   'P 1'
#
loop_
_entity.id
_entity.type
_entity.pdbx_description
1 polymer ?
#
loop_
_entity_poly.entity_id
_entity_poly.type
_entity_poly.pdbx_seq_one_letter_code
_entity_poly.pdbx_strand_id
1 'polypeptide(L)'
;MFGKCEFEFRCQFSNGCDITKKTYITKMSKSFSTNFQVSSAGLTVGINDNSDLELGWALKEERKNKRFNVNQKEYLTEKFNKGLKTGRKEDPFLVSEEMLTERKEDGNRRFSYDEILSVQQITSFFSRMSRKNKSFDDSVDASREETITTIRRELTADELN
;
A
#
# COMPACT_ATOMS: atom_id res chain seq x y z
N MET A 1 -30.42 54.31 4.66
CA MET A 1 -31.30 53.32 5.31
C MET A 1 -30.98 51.96 4.70
N PHE A 2 -30.24 51.12 5.42
CA PHE A 2 -29.81 49.82 4.93
C PHE A 2 -30.98 48.83 5.00
N GLY A 3 -31.44 48.36 3.84
CA GLY A 3 -32.44 47.29 3.75
C GLY A 3 -31.84 45.98 4.25
N LYS A 4 -32.49 45.37 5.23
CA LYS A 4 -32.17 44.02 5.70
C LYS A 4 -32.49 43.04 4.56
N CYS A 5 -31.47 42.51 3.89
CA CYS A 5 -31.63 41.28 3.13
C CYS A 5 -31.66 40.12 4.13
N GLU A 6 -32.86 39.63 4.47
CA GLU A 6 -33.03 38.34 5.13
C GLU A 6 -32.67 37.24 4.12
N PHE A 7 -31.57 36.56 4.41
CA PHE A 7 -31.12 35.40 3.65
C PHE A 7 -31.87 34.17 4.18
N GLU A 8 -33.01 33.84 3.57
CA GLU A 8 -33.74 32.61 3.90
C GLU A 8 -32.91 31.39 3.49
N PHE A 9 -32.35 30.69 4.47
CA PHE A 9 -31.86 29.32 4.29
C PHE A 9 -33.05 28.38 4.07
N ARG A 10 -33.52 28.26 2.83
CA ARG A 10 -34.31 27.10 2.43
C ARG A 10 -33.37 25.92 2.25
N CYS A 11 -33.08 25.22 3.34
CA CYS A 11 -32.39 23.94 3.30
C CYS A 11 -33.32 22.88 2.67
N GLN A 12 -33.33 22.80 1.35
CA GLN A 12 -33.88 21.66 0.61
C GLN A 12 -32.73 20.84 0.02
N PHE A 13 -31.85 20.34 0.89
CA PHE A 13 -30.89 19.32 0.47
C PHE A 13 -31.54 17.94 0.64
N SER A 14 -32.43 17.59 -0.30
CA SER A 14 -32.77 16.19 -0.47
C SER A 14 -31.54 15.50 -1.05
N ASN A 15 -30.78 14.85 -0.17
CA ASN A 15 -29.65 14.01 -0.56
C ASN A 15 -30.13 13.05 -1.66
N GLY A 16 -29.50 13.06 -2.85
CA GLY A 16 -29.88 12.18 -3.97
C GLY A 16 -29.94 10.68 -3.62
N CYS A 17 -29.35 10.30 -2.48
CA CYS A 17 -29.41 8.99 -1.84
C CYS A 17 -30.84 8.57 -1.40
N ASP A 18 -31.73 9.51 -1.08
CA ASP A 18 -33.07 9.18 -0.56
C ASP A 18 -34.07 8.80 -1.66
N ILE A 19 -33.92 9.36 -2.86
CA ILE A 19 -34.79 9.06 -4.01
C ILE A 19 -34.50 7.63 -4.52
N THR A 20 -33.23 7.26 -4.61
CA THR A 20 -32.81 5.92 -5.06
C THR A 20 -33.20 4.83 -4.06
N LYS A 21 -33.06 5.08 -2.76
CA LYS A 21 -33.54 4.16 -1.71
C LYS A 21 -35.06 3.95 -1.75
N LYS A 22 -35.85 5.03 -1.86
CA LYS A 22 -37.32 4.95 -1.94
C LYS A 22 -37.79 4.21 -3.19
N THR A 23 -37.17 4.47 -4.34
CA THR A 23 -37.51 3.78 -5.60
C THR A 23 -37.15 2.30 -5.56
N TYR A 24 -36.02 1.92 -4.94
CA TYR A 24 -35.65 0.52 -4.73
C TYR A 24 -36.64 -0.23 -3.83
N ILE A 25 -36.96 0.33 -2.65
CA ILE A 25 -37.95 -0.26 -1.72
C ILE A 25 -39.30 -0.47 -2.41
N THR A 26 -39.75 0.52 -3.20
CA THR A 26 -41.02 0.44 -3.94
C THR A 26 -40.98 -0.60 -5.08
N LYS A 27 -39.83 -0.81 -5.72
CA LYS A 27 -39.65 -1.88 -6.72
C LYS A 27 -39.66 -3.26 -6.07
N MET A 28 -39.05 -3.41 -4.89
CA MET A 28 -39.04 -4.67 -4.16
C MET A 28 -40.42 -5.06 -3.62
N SER A 29 -41.22 -4.10 -3.14
CA SER A 29 -42.57 -4.40 -2.64
C SER A 29 -43.56 -4.81 -3.75
N LYS A 30 -43.35 -4.32 -4.98
CA LYS A 30 -44.20 -4.63 -6.14
C LYS A 30 -43.84 -5.95 -6.84
N SER A 31 -42.65 -6.50 -6.59
CA SER A 31 -42.17 -7.74 -7.20
C SER A 31 -42.18 -8.94 -6.25
N PHE A 32 -42.77 -8.81 -5.06
CA PHE A 32 -43.03 -9.93 -4.16
C PHE A 32 -44.22 -10.76 -4.66
N SER A 33 -44.12 -11.25 -5.89
CA SER A 33 -44.89 -12.41 -6.34
C SER A 33 -44.16 -13.64 -5.83
N THR A 34 -44.77 -14.23 -4.80
CA THR A 34 -44.59 -15.60 -4.34
C THR A 34 -44.43 -16.55 -5.52
N ASN A 35 -43.26 -17.16 -5.67
CA ASN A 35 -43.02 -18.52 -6.19
C ASN A 35 -41.51 -18.73 -6.39
N PHE A 36 -40.80 -18.98 -5.30
CA PHE A 36 -39.51 -19.67 -5.38
C PHE A 36 -39.65 -20.97 -4.60
N GLN A 37 -40.14 -22.01 -5.29
CA GLN A 37 -40.02 -23.36 -4.78
C GLN A 37 -38.59 -23.83 -5.05
N VAL A 38 -37.72 -23.71 -4.03
CA VAL A 38 -36.51 -24.52 -3.99
C VAL A 38 -36.96 -25.95 -3.78
N SER A 39 -36.99 -26.74 -4.85
CA SER A 39 -37.03 -28.18 -4.69
C SER A 39 -35.65 -28.60 -4.19
N SER A 40 -35.52 -28.85 -2.88
CA SER A 40 -34.37 -29.59 -2.35
C SER A 40 -34.53 -31.04 -2.79
N ALA A 41 -34.13 -31.35 -4.01
CA ALA A 41 -33.93 -32.73 -4.43
C ALA A 41 -32.77 -33.26 -3.59
N GLY A 42 -33.10 -33.98 -2.52
CA GLY A 42 -32.14 -34.73 -1.72
C GLY A 42 -31.51 -35.81 -2.58
N LEU A 43 -30.37 -35.49 -3.20
CA LEU A 43 -29.45 -36.47 -3.74
C LEU A 43 -28.52 -36.88 -2.61
N THR A 44 -28.91 -37.95 -1.91
CA THR A 44 -27.97 -38.77 -1.16
C THR A 44 -27.21 -39.63 -2.17
N VAL A 45 -26.08 -39.12 -2.65
CA VAL A 45 -25.11 -39.92 -3.41
C VAL A 45 -23.80 -39.89 -2.64
N GLY A 46 -23.27 -41.08 -2.44
CA GLY A 46 -22.26 -41.44 -1.44
C GLY A 46 -21.11 -40.45 -1.33
N ILE A 47 -20.75 -40.19 -0.07
CA ILE A 47 -19.52 -39.55 0.35
C ILE A 47 -18.37 -40.43 -0.15
N ASN A 48 -17.79 -40.04 -1.29
CA ASN A 48 -16.39 -40.35 -1.58
C ASN A 48 -15.62 -39.11 -1.14
N ASP A 49 -15.01 -39.21 0.04
CA ASP A 49 -14.11 -38.22 0.60
C ASP A 49 -12.98 -37.96 -0.41
N ASN A 50 -12.90 -36.71 -0.89
CA ASN A 50 -11.85 -36.02 -1.67
C ASN A 50 -12.40 -35.20 -2.85
N SER A 51 -13.56 -34.58 -2.69
CA SER A 51 -13.80 -33.30 -3.35
C SER A 51 -13.68 -32.22 -2.28
N ASP A 52 -12.57 -31.48 -2.31
CA ASP A 52 -12.52 -30.14 -1.73
C ASP A 52 -13.63 -29.34 -2.43
N LEU A 53 -14.83 -29.39 -1.88
CA LEU A 53 -15.90 -28.47 -2.22
C LEU A 53 -15.35 -27.10 -1.85
N GLU A 54 -14.91 -26.35 -2.85
CA GLU A 54 -14.40 -24.99 -2.71
C GLU A 54 -15.42 -24.21 -1.87
N LEU A 55 -15.13 -23.99 -0.59
CA LEU A 55 -16.05 -23.33 0.34
C LEU A 55 -16.23 -21.89 -0.18
N GLY A 56 -17.29 -21.68 -0.95
CA GLY A 56 -17.48 -20.51 -1.80
C GLY A 56 -17.91 -19.23 -1.07
N TRP A 57 -17.67 -18.10 -1.74
CA TRP A 57 -18.14 -16.69 -1.63
C TRP A 57 -18.30 -15.99 -0.27
N ALA A 58 -18.49 -16.72 0.83
CA ALA A 58 -18.64 -16.18 2.18
C ALA A 58 -17.38 -16.37 3.05
N LEU A 59 -16.41 -17.19 2.62
CA LEU A 59 -15.17 -17.35 3.35
C LEU A 59 -14.19 -16.23 3.06
N LYS A 60 -13.53 -15.75 4.12
CA LYS A 60 -12.45 -14.78 4.01
C LYS A 60 -11.20 -15.50 3.51
N GLU A 61 -10.73 -15.11 2.32
CA GLU A 61 -9.42 -15.56 1.84
C GLU A 61 -8.32 -15.21 2.85
N GLU A 62 -7.47 -16.19 3.16
CA GLU A 62 -6.29 -15.96 3.96
C GLU A 62 -5.32 -15.06 3.22
N ARG A 63 -5.03 -13.89 3.79
CA ARG A 63 -4.04 -12.97 3.23
C ARG A 63 -2.64 -13.56 3.38
N LYS A 64 -2.12 -14.15 2.32
CA LYS A 64 -0.73 -14.63 2.28
C LYS A 64 0.23 -13.44 2.27
N ASN A 65 1.04 -13.32 3.32
CA ASN A 65 2.13 -12.33 3.36
C ASN A 65 3.33 -12.86 2.57
N LYS A 66 3.47 -12.42 1.31
CA LYS A 66 4.61 -12.78 0.46
C LYS A 66 5.79 -11.88 0.78
N ARG A 67 6.91 -12.48 1.21
CA ARG A 67 8.19 -11.78 1.38
C ARG A 67 8.76 -11.38 0.02
N PHE A 68 9.48 -10.27 -0.02
CA PHE A 68 10.18 -9.84 -1.24
C PHE A 68 11.32 -10.81 -1.57
N ASN A 69 11.42 -11.15 -2.85
CA ASN A 69 12.50 -11.94 -3.42
C ASN A 69 13.83 -11.17 -3.35
N VAL A 70 14.95 -11.88 -3.42
CA VAL A 70 16.30 -11.30 -3.42
C VAL A 70 16.48 -10.34 -4.60
N ASN A 71 16.11 -10.77 -5.82
CA ASN A 71 16.20 -9.94 -7.03
C ASN A 71 15.39 -8.63 -6.92
N GLN A 72 14.20 -8.68 -6.31
CA GLN A 72 13.39 -7.47 -6.05
C GLN A 72 14.09 -6.51 -5.09
N LYS A 73 14.68 -7.05 -4.01
CA LYS A 73 15.39 -6.23 -3.02
C LYS A 73 16.64 -5.60 -3.61
N GLU A 74 17.42 -6.34 -4.38
CA GLU A 74 18.62 -5.84 -5.05
C GLU A 74 18.28 -4.68 -5.98
N TYR A 75 17.27 -4.88 -6.84
CA TYR A 75 16.80 -3.84 -7.75
C TYR A 75 16.34 -2.57 -7.03
N LEU A 76 15.46 -2.71 -6.03
CA LEU A 76 14.97 -1.56 -5.27
C LEU A 76 16.09 -0.87 -4.49
N THR A 77 17.10 -1.62 -4.02
CA THR A 77 18.24 -1.04 -3.32
C THR A 77 19.14 -0.25 -4.28
N GLU A 78 19.35 -0.76 -5.49
CA GLU A 78 20.08 -0.06 -6.54
C GLU A 78 19.42 1.27 -6.91
N LYS A 79 18.11 1.23 -7.18
CA LYS A 79 17.26 2.40 -7.47
C LYS A 79 17.28 3.43 -6.33
N PHE A 80 17.16 2.96 -5.09
CA PHE A 80 17.26 3.82 -3.91
C PHE A 80 18.64 4.49 -3.79
N ASN A 81 19.72 3.73 -3.97
CA ASN A 81 21.09 4.26 -3.89
C ASN A 81 21.40 5.25 -5.02
N LYS A 82 20.85 5.04 -6.22
CA LYS A 82 20.92 6.01 -7.31
C LYS A 82 20.26 7.33 -6.90
N GLY A 83 19.08 7.26 -6.27
CA GLY A 83 18.41 8.44 -5.72
C GLY A 83 19.22 9.17 -4.63
N LEU A 84 19.96 8.42 -3.79
CA LEU A 84 20.89 9.02 -2.83
C LEU A 84 22.04 9.76 -3.52
N LYS A 85 22.66 9.14 -4.53
CA LYS A 85 23.78 9.75 -5.29
C LYS A 85 23.35 11.02 -6.03
N THR A 86 22.14 11.02 -6.60
CA THR A 86 21.59 12.19 -7.31
C THR A 86 20.98 13.22 -6.35
N GLY A 87 20.74 12.88 -5.09
CA GLY A 87 20.05 13.73 -4.11
C GLY A 87 18.53 13.84 -4.34
N ARG A 88 17.98 13.15 -5.35
CA ARG A 88 16.55 13.13 -5.67
C ARG A 88 16.02 11.70 -5.58
N LYS A 89 15.03 11.49 -4.72
CA LYS A 89 14.36 10.18 -4.59
C LYS A 89 13.66 9.83 -5.90
N GLU A 90 13.84 8.58 -6.36
CA GLU A 90 13.10 8.06 -7.50
C GLU A 90 11.62 7.92 -7.16
N ASP A 91 10.76 8.21 -8.14
CA ASP A 91 9.32 8.12 -7.99
C ASP A 91 8.88 6.65 -7.94
N PRO A 92 8.21 6.18 -6.87
CA PRO A 92 7.72 4.82 -6.77
C PRO A 92 6.81 4.38 -7.93
N PHE A 93 6.09 5.31 -8.56
CA PHE A 93 5.27 5.01 -9.73
C PHE A 93 6.15 4.62 -10.93
N LEU A 94 7.15 5.45 -11.24
CA LEU A 94 8.09 5.19 -12.32
C LEU A 94 8.87 3.88 -12.09
N VAL A 95 9.33 3.63 -10.86
CA VAL A 95 10.03 2.39 -10.52
C VAL A 95 9.13 1.17 -10.75
N SER A 96 7.83 1.27 -10.48
CA SER A 96 6.87 0.20 -10.76
C SER A 96 6.73 -0.08 -12.27
N GLU A 97 6.73 0.98 -13.11
CA GLU A 97 6.71 0.82 -14.57
C GLU A 97 8.02 0.29 -15.12
N GLU A 98 9.15 0.72 -14.56
CA GLU A 98 10.46 0.19 -14.93
C GLU A 98 10.55 -1.30 -14.60
N MET A 99 10.03 -1.77 -13.45
CA MET A 99 9.98 -3.21 -13.14
C MET A 99 9.25 -4.04 -14.21
N LEU A 100 8.25 -3.48 -14.91
CA LEU A 100 7.53 -4.16 -16.00
C LEU A 100 8.38 -4.31 -17.27
N THR A 101 9.32 -3.40 -17.49
CA THR A 101 10.10 -3.29 -18.74
C THR A 101 11.57 -3.68 -18.57
N GLU A 102 12.04 -3.82 -17.33
CA GLU A 102 13.41 -4.19 -16.96
C GLU A 102 13.80 -5.54 -17.57
N ARG A 103 14.96 -5.58 -18.22
CA ARG A 103 15.52 -6.79 -18.86
C ARG A 103 16.90 -7.09 -18.29
N LYS A 104 17.23 -8.39 -18.23
CA LYS A 104 18.58 -8.87 -17.92
C LYS A 104 19.50 -8.71 -19.13
N GLU A 105 20.79 -8.91 -18.92
CA GLU A 105 21.80 -8.94 -19.99
C GLU A 105 21.47 -9.98 -21.08
N ASP A 106 20.83 -11.08 -20.69
CA ASP A 106 20.35 -12.13 -21.61
C ASP A 106 19.17 -11.69 -22.51
N GLY A 107 18.67 -10.46 -22.37
CA GLY A 107 17.50 -9.93 -23.11
C GLY A 107 16.14 -10.39 -22.57
N ASN A 108 16.11 -11.36 -21.66
CA ASN A 108 14.89 -11.82 -20.99
C ASN A 108 14.39 -10.81 -19.94
N ARG A 109 13.08 -10.82 -19.67
CA ARG A 109 12.48 -9.99 -18.59
C ARG A 109 13.14 -10.30 -17.25
N ARG A 110 13.49 -9.26 -16.49
CA ARG A 110 14.13 -9.42 -15.17
C ARG A 110 13.18 -9.99 -14.13
N PHE A 111 11.90 -9.66 -14.21
CA PHE A 111 10.84 -10.07 -13.29
C PHE A 111 9.71 -10.78 -14.02
N SER A 112 9.14 -11.79 -13.36
CA SER A 112 7.82 -12.32 -13.74
C SER A 112 6.71 -11.39 -13.25
N TYR A 113 5.51 -11.49 -13.83
CA TYR A 113 4.36 -10.65 -13.45
C TYR A 113 4.04 -10.75 -11.94
N ASP A 114 4.12 -11.95 -11.36
CA ASP A 114 3.89 -12.20 -9.92
C ASP A 114 4.99 -11.66 -9.00
N GLU A 115 6.08 -11.17 -9.58
CA GLU A 115 7.21 -10.55 -8.89
C GLU A 115 7.21 -9.03 -9.04
N ILE A 116 6.28 -8.45 -9.79
CA ILE A 116 6.20 -7.01 -9.93
C ILE A 116 5.51 -6.46 -8.68
N LEU A 117 6.13 -5.42 -8.11
CA LEU A 117 5.65 -4.80 -6.89
C LEU A 117 4.76 -3.62 -7.20
N SER A 118 3.73 -3.42 -6.38
CA SER A 118 2.87 -2.25 -6.50
C SER A 118 3.57 -0.98 -6.00
N VAL A 119 3.11 0.17 -6.49
CA VAL A 119 3.58 1.49 -6.06
C VAL A 119 3.59 1.64 -4.53
N GLN A 120 2.56 1.11 -3.86
CA GLN A 120 2.45 1.15 -2.40
C GLN A 120 3.52 0.28 -1.72
N GLN A 121 3.81 -0.90 -2.26
CA GLN A 121 4.86 -1.78 -1.75
C GLN A 121 6.24 -1.14 -1.89
N ILE A 122 6.52 -0.53 -3.05
CA ILE A 122 7.77 0.19 -3.33
C ILE A 122 7.91 1.41 -2.40
N THR A 123 6.86 2.21 -2.26
CA THR A 123 6.83 3.36 -1.33
C THR A 123 7.14 2.92 0.10
N SER A 124 6.50 1.84 0.55
CA SER A 124 6.73 1.27 1.88
C SER A 124 8.18 0.80 2.04
N PHE A 125 8.77 0.21 1.00
CA PHE A 125 10.16 -0.22 1.00
C PHE A 125 11.14 0.96 1.12
N PHE A 126 10.98 2.01 0.29
CA PHE A 126 11.81 3.21 0.37
C PHE A 126 11.67 3.96 1.69
N SER A 127 10.47 3.97 2.28
CA SER A 127 10.27 4.54 3.62
C SER A 127 11.10 3.79 4.67
N ARG A 128 11.06 2.45 4.66
CA ARG A 128 11.87 1.61 5.56
C ARG A 128 13.38 1.82 5.32
N MET A 129 13.81 1.87 4.07
CA MET A 129 15.21 2.09 3.72
C MET A 129 15.71 3.46 4.20
N SER A 130 14.90 4.51 4.02
CA SER A 130 15.20 5.86 4.50
C SER A 130 15.38 5.90 6.02
N ARG A 131 14.50 5.22 6.78
CA ARG A 131 14.59 5.14 8.24
C ARG A 131 15.87 4.43 8.68
N LYS A 132 16.20 3.30 8.04
CA LYS A 132 17.41 2.53 8.34
C LYS A 132 18.69 3.34 8.11
N ASN A 133 18.73 4.14 7.04
CA ASN A 133 19.88 5.00 6.76
C ASN A 133 19.98 6.18 7.71
N LYS A 134 18.85 6.78 8.11
CA LYS A 134 18.86 7.84 9.13
C LYS A 134 19.42 7.35 10.46
N SER A 135 18.97 6.18 10.94
CA SER A 135 19.51 5.62 12.18
C SER A 135 21.01 5.29 12.11
N PHE A 136 21.52 4.98 10.90
CA PHE A 136 22.95 4.76 10.70
C PHE A 136 23.72 6.08 10.78
N ASP A 137 23.23 7.13 10.11
CA ASP A 137 23.84 8.46 10.12
C ASP A 137 23.86 9.06 11.54
N ASP A 138 22.74 8.95 12.28
CA ASP A 138 22.64 9.40 13.68
C ASP A 138 23.70 8.71 14.58
N SER A 139 24.06 7.45 14.30
CA SER A 139 25.09 6.72 15.06
C SER A 139 26.53 7.14 14.70
N VAL A 140 26.76 7.50 13.44
CA VAL A 140 28.08 7.94 12.96
C VAL A 140 28.36 9.37 13.42
N ASP A 141 27.37 10.25 13.39
CA ASP A 141 27.50 11.63 13.85
C ASP A 141 27.79 11.71 15.35
N ALA A 142 27.14 10.86 16.16
CA ALA A 142 27.43 10.77 17.59
C ALA A 142 28.90 10.40 17.88
N SER A 143 29.44 9.41 17.15
CA SER A 143 30.85 9.01 17.30
C SER A 143 31.81 10.09 16.80
N ARG A 144 31.46 10.79 15.72
CA ARG A 144 32.23 11.93 15.20
C ARG A 144 32.28 13.07 16.21
N GLU A 145 31.16 13.45 16.83
CA GLU A 145 31.13 14.50 17.86
C GLU A 145 31.95 14.11 19.10
N GLU A 146 31.96 12.83 19.52
CA GLU A 146 32.86 12.34 20.57
C GLU A 146 34.35 12.52 20.20
N THR A 147 34.74 12.18 18.97
CA THR A 147 36.13 12.42 18.52
C THR A 147 36.48 13.90 18.46
N ILE A 148 35.56 14.75 17.98
CA ILE A 148 35.75 16.21 17.91
C ILE A 148 35.88 16.81 19.31
N THR A 149 35.07 16.37 20.28
CA THR A 149 35.14 16.85 21.67
C THR A 149 36.44 16.44 22.35
N THR A 150 36.95 15.25 22.04
CA THR A 150 38.26 14.77 22.54
C THR A 150 39.39 15.64 22.01
N ILE A 151 39.43 15.90 20.70
CA ILE A 151 40.45 16.76 20.06
C ILE A 151 40.42 18.18 20.65
N ARG A 152 39.22 18.77 20.85
CA ARG A 152 39.09 20.10 21.47
C ARG A 152 39.66 20.14 22.89
N ARG A 153 39.53 19.05 23.65
CA ARG A 153 40.05 18.93 25.01
C ARG A 153 41.58 18.84 25.04
N GLU A 154 42.18 18.12 24.10
CA GLU A 154 43.64 18.01 23.99
C GLU A 154 44.28 19.34 23.59
N LEU A 155 43.71 20.05 22.61
CA LEU A 155 44.21 21.36 22.16
C LEU A 155 44.13 22.45 23.24
N THR A 156 43.17 22.35 24.16
CA THR A 156 43.05 23.29 25.30
C THR A 156 43.99 22.97 26.46
N ALA A 157 44.54 21.74 26.51
CA ALA A 157 45.52 21.36 27.52
C ALA A 157 46.93 21.88 27.21
N ASP A 158 47.25 22.11 25.94
CA ASP A 158 48.57 22.59 25.50
C ASP A 158 48.76 24.12 25.67
N GLU A 159 47.69 24.90 25.91
CA GLU A 159 47.78 26.36 26.14
C GLU A 159 48.09 26.75 27.60
N LEU A 160 48.20 25.78 28.51
CA LEU A 160 48.44 26.02 29.95
C LEU A 160 49.85 25.62 30.43
N ASN A 161 50.78 25.39 29.52
CA ASN A 161 52.18 25.06 29.83
C ASN A 161 53.14 26.04 29.14
#